data_AF-A0A1Z5IQZ5-F1
#
_entry.id   AF-A0A1Z5IQZ5-F1
#
_cell.length_a   1.000
_cell.length_b   1.000
_cell.length_c   1.000
_cell.angle_alpha   90.00
_cell.angle_beta   90.00
_cell.angle_gamma   90.00
#
_symmetry.space_group_name_H-M   'P 1'
#
loop_
_entity.id
_entity.type
_entity.pdbx_description
1 polymer ?
#
loop_
_entity_poly.entity_id
_entity_poly.type
_entity_poly.pdbx_seq_one_letter_code
_entity_poly.pdbx_strand_id
1 'polypeptide(L)' 'MIEAKTQQNCSYCHKPFQLFLHEPGISEYITISNNDYYLTTGINHMGFTNFHIRYCPKCGRKLGDEI' A
#
# COMPACT_ATOMS: atom_id res chain seq x y z
N MET A 1 14.64 -1.10 15.72
CA MET A 1 13.85 0.05 15.23
C MET A 1 13.45 -0.32 13.81
N ILE A 2 12.17 -0.65 13.58
CA ILE A 2 11.71 -1.15 12.27
C ILE A 2 11.58 0.08 11.38
N GLU A 3 12.44 0.20 10.37
CA GLU A 3 12.36 1.24 9.36
C GLU A 3 10.92 1.37 8.87
N ALA A 4 10.36 2.57 9.00
CA ALA A 4 9.02 2.87 8.53
C ALA A 4 9.04 2.81 7.00
N LYS A 5 8.60 1.66 6.45
CA LYS A 5 8.39 1.47 5.01
C LYS A 5 7.52 2.61 4.51
N THR A 6 8.08 3.44 3.64
CA THR A 6 7.41 4.65 3.16
C THR A 6 6.09 4.26 2.49
N GLN A 7 4.99 4.85 2.95
CA GLN A 7 3.68 4.68 2.36
C GLN A 7 3.69 5.23 0.93
N GLN A 8 3.13 4.49 -0.01
CA GLN A 8 3.21 4.80 -1.43
C GLN A 8 1.84 4.83 -2.08
N ASN A 9 1.73 5.63 -3.13
CA ASN A 9 0.52 5.80 -3.91
C ASN A 9 0.59 4.96 -5.18
N CYS A 10 -0.57 4.47 -5.64
CA CYS A 10 -0.71 4.24 -7.07
C CYS A 10 -0.75 5.59 -7.77
N SER A 11 0.22 5.85 -8.65
CA SER A 11 0.37 7.11 -9.37
C SER A 11 -0.81 7.49 -10.27
N TYR A 12 -1.74 6.56 -10.53
CA TYR A 12 -2.90 6.76 -11.39
C TYR A 12 -4.22 7.02 -10.66
N CYS A 13 -4.42 6.48 -9.45
CA CYS A 13 -5.74 6.56 -8.78
C CYS A 13 -5.70 6.80 -7.26
N HIS A 14 -4.49 6.97 -6.70
CA HIS A 14 -4.25 7.38 -5.31
C HIS A 14 -3.42 8.67 -5.25
N LYS A 15 -3.67 9.60 -6.17
CA LYS A 15 -3.19 10.98 -6.08
C LYS A 15 -4.40 11.90 -5.88
N PRO A 16 -4.54 12.60 -4.73
CA PRO A 16 -3.71 12.51 -3.51
C PRO A 16 -3.85 11.16 -2.79
N PHE A 17 -2.94 10.87 -1.84
CA PHE A 17 -2.93 9.60 -1.10
C PHE A 17 -4.30 9.30 -0.50
N GLN A 18 -4.80 8.10 -0.76
CA GLN A 18 -6.01 7.57 -0.16
C GLN A 18 -5.78 6.14 0.28
N LEU A 19 -6.27 5.81 1.47
CA LEU A 19 -6.37 4.43 1.91
C LEU A 19 -7.35 3.67 1.00
N PHE A 20 -7.08 2.39 0.76
CA PHE A 20 -8.03 1.49 0.09
C PHE A 20 -9.23 1.22 0.99
N LEU A 21 -8.94 0.99 2.28
CA LEU A 21 -9.91 0.82 3.34
C LEU A 21 -9.52 1.73 4.50
N HIS A 22 -10.48 2.50 4.98
CA HIS A 22 -10.34 3.35 6.16
C HIS A 22 -11.48 3.05 7.11
N GLU A 23 -11.31 2.01 7.91
CA GLU A 23 -12.21 1.63 8.98
C GLU A 23 -11.55 1.95 10.34
N PRO A 24 -12.33 2.22 11.40
CA PRO A 24 -11.78 2.44 12.72
C PRO A 24 -10.89 1.26 13.15
N GLY A 25 -9.58 1.52 13.25
CA GLY A 25 -8.61 0.51 13.64
C GLY A 25 -8.07 -0.36 12.51
N ILE A 26 -8.47 -0.16 11.25
CA ILE A 26 -7.95 -0.90 10.09
C ILE A 26 -7.58 0.10 8.98
N SER A 27 -6.37 -0.02 8.45
CA SER A 27 -5.91 0.80 7.33
C SER A 27 -5.25 -0.06 6.27
N GLU A 28 -5.71 0.08 5.02
CA GLU A 28 -5.10 -0.59 3.87
C GLU A 28 -4.44 0.41 2.92
N TYR A 29 -3.17 0.19 2.61
CA TYR A 29 -2.37 1.05 1.74
C TYR A 29 -1.26 0.27 1.04
N ILE A 30 -0.65 0.87 0.01
CA ILE A 30 0.51 0.27 -0.67
C ILE A 30 1.78 0.71 0.05
N THR A 31 2.70 -0.23 0.27
CA THR A 31 4.08 0.05 0.64
C THR A 31 5.04 -0.47 -0.42
N ILE A 32 6.23 0.14 -0.50
CA ILE A 32 7.31 -0.32 -1.35
C ILE A 32 8.47 -0.78 -0.45
N SER A 33 9.05 -1.93 -0.77
CA SER A 33 10.22 -2.47 -0.09
C SER A 33 11.07 -3.21 -1.11
N ASN A 34 12.34 -2.84 -1.27
CA ASN A 34 13.26 -3.45 -2.24
C ASN A 34 12.74 -3.45 -3.70
N ASN A 35 12.12 -2.34 -4.16
CA ASN A 35 11.44 -2.21 -5.46
C ASN A 35 10.22 -3.13 -5.68
N ASP A 36 9.82 -3.90 -4.68
CA ASP A 36 8.57 -4.66 -4.70
C ASP A 36 7.45 -3.88 -4.03
N TYR A 37 6.24 -4.04 -4.57
CA TYR A 37 5.03 -3.43 -4.05
C TYR A 37 4.27 -4.42 -3.17
N TYR A 38 3.74 -3.92 -2.05
CA TYR A 38 2.97 -4.72 -1.10
C TYR A 38 1.68 -4.00 -0.76
N LEU A 39 0.57 -4.74 -0.74
CA LEU A 39 -0.65 -4.30 -0.05
C LEU A 39 -0.44 -4.54 1.44
N THR A 40 -0.41 -3.46 2.21
CA THR A 40 -0.22 -3.46 3.66
C THR A 40 -1.57 -3.20 4.32
N THR A 41 -1.99 -4.14 5.17
CA THR A 41 -3.16 -3.99 6.03
C THR A 41 -2.65 -3.83 7.45
N GLY A 42 -2.78 -2.63 8.01
CA GLY A 42 -2.46 -2.34 9.41
C GLY A 42 -3.71 -2.45 10.28
N ILE A 43 -3.63 -3.19 11.38
CA ILE A 43 -4.69 -3.30 12.39
C ILE A 43 -4.14 -2.73 13.69
N ASN A 44 -4.80 -1.69 14.21
CA ASN A 44 -4.41 -1.02 15.44
C ASN A 44 -4.25 -2.04 16.57
N HIS A 45 -3.12 -1.99 17.27
CA HIS A 45 -2.78 -2.87 18.39
C HIS A 45 -2.66 -4.38 18.08
N MET A 46 -2.84 -4.81 16.82
CA MET A 46 -2.68 -6.22 16.41
C MET A 46 -1.52 -6.46 15.43
N GLY A 47 -1.03 -5.43 14.74
CA GLY A 47 0.13 -5.51 13.85
C GLY A 47 -0.20 -5.15 12.40
N PHE A 48 0.58 -5.67 11.45
CA PHE A 48 0.36 -5.47 10.02
C PHE A 48 0.61 -6.74 9.22
N THR A 49 -0.12 -6.91 8.13
CA THR A 49 0.12 -7.95 7.12
C THR A 49 0.53 -7.32 5.80
N ASN A 50 1.47 -7.96 5.09
CA ASN A 50 1.91 -7.53 3.78
C ASN A 50 1.63 -8.61 2.74
N PHE A 51 0.95 -8.27 1.66
CA PHE A 51 0.72 -9.13 0.52
C PHE A 51 1.47 -8.58 -0.68
N HIS A 52 2.33 -9.38 -1.30
CA HIS A 52 3.03 -8.97 -2.52
C HIS A 52 2.03 -8.73 -3.65
N ILE A 53 2.11 -7.58 -4.30
CA ILE A 53 1.24 -7.19 -5.40
C ILE A 53 2.06 -6.66 -6.57
N ARG A 54 1.55 -6.87 -7.78
CA ARG A 54 2.12 -6.27 -9.01
C ARG A 54 1.18 -5.26 -9.67
N TYR A 55 -0.07 -5.23 -9.23
CA TYR A 55 -1.13 -4.41 -9.78
C TYR A 55 -1.84 -3.65 -8.66
N CYS A 56 -2.30 -2.44 -8.95
CA CYS A 56 -3.09 -1.65 -8.01
C CYS A 56 -4.45 -2.32 -7.78
N PRO A 57 -4.86 -2.58 -6.53
CA PRO A 57 -6.14 -3.23 -6.27
C PRO A 57 -7.36 -2.34 -6.56
N LYS A 58 -7.19 -1.01 -6.69
CA LYS A 58 -8.28 -0.08 -7.01
C LYS A 58 -8.52 0.07 -8.51
N CYS A 59 -7.46 0.16 -9.33
CA CYS A 59 -7.59 0.43 -10.77
C CYS A 59 -7.05 -0.68 -11.69
N GLY A 60 -6.46 -1.75 -11.14
CA GLY A 60 -5.92 -2.88 -11.90
C GLY A 60 -4.63 -2.59 -12.68
N ARG A 61 -4.11 -1.35 -12.67
CA ARG A 61 -2.89 -0.99 -13.41
C ARG A 61 -1.65 -1.57 -12.74
N LYS A 62 -0.66 -1.95 -13.55
CA LYS A 62 0.64 -2.44 -13.08
C LYS A 62 1.37 -1.35 -12.29
N LEU A 63 1.89 -1.70 -11.13
CA LEU A 63 2.67 -0.82 -10.28
C LEU A 63 4.14 -0.85 -10.73
N GLY A 64 4.82 0.30 -10.73
CA GLY A 64 6.24 0.40 -11.14
C GLY A 64 6.49 0.39 -12.65
N ASP A 65 5.45 0.57 -13.46
CA ASP A 65 5.55 0.69 -14.93
C ASP A 65 5.73 2.15 -15.39
N GLU A 66 5.99 3.07 -14.45
CA GLU A 66 6.32 4.46 -14.76
C GLU A 66 7.76 4.51 -15.28
N ILE A 67 7.90 4.52 -16.61
CA ILE A 67 9.13 4.81 -17.36
C ILE A 67 9.41 6.30 -17.32
#